data_AF-A0AAW6CZ77-F1
#
_entry.id   AF-A0AAW6CZ77-F1
#
_cell.length_a   1.000
_cell.length_b   1.000
_cell.length_c   1.000
_cell.angle_alpha   90.00
_cell.angle_beta   90.00
_cell.angle_gamma   90.00
#
_symmetry.space_group_name_H-M   'P 1'
#
loop_
_entity.id
_entity.type
_entity.pdbx_description
1 polymer ?
#
loop_
_entity_poly.entity_id
_entity_poly.type
_entity_poly.pdbx_seq_one_letter_code
_entity_poly.pdbx_strand_id
1 'polypeptide(L)'
;YSYCSIPVVNAVISEKNKEAEKYGIQLVTKIDIPDSCGITQHHLCSAFANMIDNAIRAERGFTEKDSNRKIINVDAVSDSVSVYITVRNYVSGVEISREDDSSLHGYGQQILGDIAQIYSGRFEKSEKNGEYTCTLILGKKAYSEEKI
;
A
#
# COMPACT_ATOMS: atom_id res chain seq x y z
N TYR A 1 -3.51 13.46 -14.64
CA TYR A 1 -3.70 12.00 -14.64
C TYR A 1 -4.58 11.64 -13.45
N SER A 2 -5.62 10.83 -13.66
CA SER A 2 -6.44 10.27 -12.58
C SER A 2 -6.02 8.82 -12.39
N TYR A 3 -5.60 8.43 -11.18
CA TYR A 3 -5.18 7.06 -10.85
C TYR A 3 -6.39 6.17 -10.53
N CYS A 4 -7.42 6.76 -9.91
CA CYS A 4 -8.72 6.15 -9.63
C CYS A 4 -9.82 7.24 -9.59
N SER A 5 -11.04 6.83 -9.24
CA SER A 5 -12.22 7.72 -9.14
C SER A 5 -12.25 8.59 -7.87
N ILE A 6 -11.33 8.38 -6.91
CA ILE A 6 -11.32 9.05 -5.60
C ILE A 6 -10.23 10.15 -5.60
N PRO A 7 -10.59 11.45 -5.63
CA PRO A 7 -9.62 12.55 -5.81
C PRO A 7 -8.52 12.61 -4.75
N VAL A 8 -8.85 12.32 -3.49
CA VAL A 8 -7.86 12.35 -2.40
C VAL A 8 -6.87 11.20 -2.47
N VAL A 9 -7.31 10.02 -2.96
CA VAL A 9 -6.39 8.90 -3.23
C VAL A 9 -5.46 9.28 -4.38
N ASN A 10 -5.96 9.92 -5.43
CA ASN A 10 -5.12 10.42 -6.53
C ASN A 10 -4.03 11.38 -6.05
N ALA A 11 -4.34 12.28 -5.11
CA ALA A 11 -3.38 13.20 -4.54
C ALA A 11 -2.26 12.45 -3.78
N VAL A 12 -2.62 11.48 -2.94
CA VAL A 12 -1.67 10.64 -2.20
C VAL A 12 -0.77 9.84 -3.14
N ILE A 13 -1.35 9.16 -4.13
CA ILE A 13 -0.57 8.39 -5.11
C ILE A 13 0.37 9.30 -5.90
N SER A 14 -0.06 10.50 -6.29
CA SER A 14 0.79 11.45 -7.00
C SER A 14 1.96 11.94 -6.16
N GLU A 15 1.73 12.22 -4.87
CA GLU A 15 2.79 12.60 -3.94
C GLU A 15 3.81 11.46 -3.78
N LYS A 16 3.32 10.23 -3.57
CA LYS A 16 4.18 9.05 -3.42
C LYS A 16 4.92 8.68 -4.70
N ASN A 17 4.33 8.91 -5.87
CA ASN A 17 5.02 8.77 -7.15
C ASN A 17 6.21 9.73 -7.24
N LYS A 18 6.00 11.02 -6.93
CA LYS A 18 7.09 12.01 -6.93
C LYS A 18 8.19 11.65 -5.93
N GLU A 19 7.83 11.07 -4.79
CA GLU A 19 8.82 10.58 -3.84
C GLU A 19 9.60 9.39 -4.40
N ALA A 20 8.93 8.38 -4.95
CA ALA A 20 9.55 7.21 -5.57
C ALA A 20 10.51 7.61 -6.72
N GLU A 21 10.11 8.56 -7.55
CA GLU A 21 10.91 9.08 -8.66
C GLU A 21 12.26 9.69 -8.20
N LYS A 22 12.30 10.31 -7.01
CA LYS A 22 13.57 10.83 -6.44
C LYS A 22 14.61 9.74 -6.19
N TYR A 23 14.17 8.49 -6.02
CA TYR A 23 15.02 7.33 -5.80
C TYR A 23 15.18 6.47 -7.06
N GLY A 24 14.71 6.94 -8.22
CA GLY A 24 14.72 6.19 -9.47
C GLY A 24 13.77 4.99 -9.48
N ILE A 25 12.75 4.99 -8.62
CA ILE A 25 11.77 3.91 -8.51
C ILE A 25 10.57 4.24 -9.38
N GLN A 26 10.17 3.31 -10.25
CA GLN A 26 8.96 3.43 -11.05
C GLN A 26 7.75 2.89 -10.26
N LEU A 27 6.72 3.72 -10.10
CA LEU A 27 5.45 3.31 -9.49
C LEU A 27 4.43 2.97 -10.60
N VAL A 28 3.99 1.71 -10.64
CA VAL A 28 2.98 1.21 -11.58
C VAL A 28 1.71 0.95 -10.80
N THR A 29 0.63 1.69 -11.10
CA THR A 29 -0.62 1.65 -10.34
C THR A 29 -1.78 1.16 -11.20
N LYS A 30 -2.57 0.24 -10.66
CA LYS A 30 -3.85 -0.20 -11.20
C LYS A 30 -4.88 -0.21 -10.06
N ILE A 31 -5.69 0.85 -9.99
CA ILE A 31 -6.61 1.07 -8.86
C ILE A 31 -8.04 1.13 -9.40
N ASP A 32 -8.78 0.06 -9.19
CA ASP A 32 -10.19 -0.09 -9.53
C ASP A 32 -11.04 -0.21 -8.25
N ILE A 33 -11.20 0.94 -7.58
CA ILE A 33 -12.00 1.07 -6.36
C ILE A 33 -13.03 2.19 -6.60
N PRO A 34 -14.34 1.89 -6.50
CA PRO A 34 -15.37 2.91 -6.58
C PRO A 34 -15.41 3.76 -5.30
N ASP A 35 -15.86 5.00 -5.41
CA ASP A 35 -16.05 5.88 -4.24
C ASP A 35 -17.08 5.29 -3.23
N SER A 36 -17.98 4.45 -3.70
CA SER A 36 -18.95 3.69 -2.91
C SER A 36 -18.43 2.39 -2.29
N CYS A 37 -17.11 2.19 -2.21
CA CYS A 37 -16.52 0.93 -1.73
C CYS A 37 -16.73 0.60 -0.24
N GLY A 38 -17.37 1.48 0.55
CA GLY A 38 -17.67 1.26 1.96
C GLY A 38 -16.48 1.46 2.90
N ILE A 39 -15.34 1.93 2.38
CA ILE A 39 -14.15 2.32 3.15
C ILE A 39 -14.02 3.84 3.11
N THR A 40 -13.78 4.46 4.27
CA THR A 40 -13.57 5.91 4.34
C THR A 40 -12.34 6.32 3.54
N GLN A 41 -12.42 7.45 2.86
CA GLN A 41 -11.32 7.97 2.05
C GLN A 41 -10.04 8.20 2.88
N HIS A 42 -10.18 8.64 4.13
CA HIS A 42 -9.06 8.78 5.08
C HIS A 42 -8.32 7.45 5.32
N HIS A 43 -9.04 6.34 5.52
CA HIS A 43 -8.43 5.03 5.70
C HIS A 43 -7.78 4.52 4.42
N LEU A 44 -8.38 4.77 3.25
CA LEU A 44 -7.75 4.45 1.96
C LEU A 44 -6.45 5.23 1.76
N CYS A 45 -6.46 6.54 1.97
CA CYS A 45 -5.27 7.39 1.88
C CYS A 45 -4.15 6.89 2.81
N SER A 46 -4.49 6.61 4.07
CA SER A 46 -3.53 6.06 5.04
C SER A 46 -3.00 4.70 4.62
N ALA A 47 -3.85 3.80 4.12
CA ALA A 47 -3.43 2.49 3.63
C ALA A 47 -2.44 2.60 2.45
N PHE A 48 -2.79 3.38 1.43
CA PHE A 48 -1.91 3.58 0.27
C PHE A 48 -0.57 4.22 0.65
N ALA A 49 -0.59 5.29 1.46
CA ALA A 49 0.62 5.96 1.89
C ALA A 49 1.55 4.99 2.62
N ASN A 50 1.04 4.28 3.64
CA ASN A 50 1.84 3.37 4.45
C ASN A 50 2.37 2.16 3.66
N MET A 51 1.57 1.60 2.74
CA MET A 51 2.01 0.47 1.91
C MET A 51 3.06 0.88 0.89
N ILE A 52 2.91 2.05 0.24
CA ILE A 52 3.89 2.54 -0.74
C ILE A 52 5.17 2.98 -0.05
N ASP A 53 5.09 3.65 1.12
CA ASP A 53 6.27 4.01 1.90
C ASP A 53 7.07 2.78 2.33
N ASN A 54 6.37 1.68 2.65
CA ASN A 54 7.03 0.41 2.94
C ASN A 54 7.78 -0.14 1.72
N ALA A 55 7.17 -0.10 0.54
CA ALA A 55 7.78 -0.57 -0.70
C ALA A 55 8.96 0.33 -1.15
N ILE A 56 8.84 1.66 -1.04
CA ILE A 56 9.93 2.60 -1.34
C ILE A 56 11.13 2.32 -0.44
N ARG A 57 10.91 2.12 0.87
CA ARG A 57 12.00 1.80 1.80
C ARG A 57 12.69 0.48 1.47
N ALA A 58 11.92 -0.55 1.09
CA ALA A 58 12.49 -1.83 0.68
C ALA A 58 13.37 -1.69 -0.58
N GLU A 59 12.96 -0.86 -1.54
CA GLU A 59 13.71 -0.57 -2.78
C GLU A 59 14.95 0.34 -2.56
N ARG A 60 15.00 1.10 -1.45
CA ARG A 60 16.16 1.96 -1.12
C ARG A 60 17.40 1.17 -0.72
N GLY A 61 17.28 -0.08 -0.28
CA GLY A 61 18.45 -0.92 -0.02
C GLY A 61 19.12 -1.53 -1.24
N PHE A 62 18.52 -1.37 -2.42
CA PHE A 62 19.18 -1.73 -3.67
C PHE A 62 20.23 -0.68 -4.03
N THR A 63 21.43 -1.15 -4.36
CA THR A 63 22.50 -0.30 -4.87
C THR A 63 22.12 0.32 -6.22
N GLU A 64 22.77 1.43 -6.61
CA GLU A 64 22.49 2.14 -7.88
C GLU A 64 22.61 1.25 -9.13
N LYS A 65 23.34 0.13 -9.05
CA LYS A 65 23.53 -0.83 -10.15
C LYS A 65 22.24 -1.58 -10.55
N ASP A 66 21.24 -1.62 -9.67
CA ASP A 66 19.97 -2.31 -9.90
C ASP A 66 18.82 -1.35 -10.25
N SER A 67 19.11 -0.08 -10.54
CA SER A 67 18.08 0.97 -10.76
C SER A 67 17.05 0.62 -11.84
N ASN A 68 17.43 -0.14 -12.87
CA ASN A 68 16.49 -0.58 -13.92
C ASN A 68 15.48 -1.65 -13.45
N ARG A 69 15.59 -2.14 -12.22
CA ARG A 69 14.69 -3.15 -11.62
C ARG A 69 13.80 -2.59 -10.51
N LYS A 70 13.96 -1.31 -10.15
CA LYS A 70 13.22 -0.66 -9.07
C LYS A 70 11.80 -0.33 -9.50
N ILE A 71 10.90 -1.31 -9.41
CA ILE A 71 9.50 -1.19 -9.81
C ILE A 71 8.61 -1.57 -8.64
N ILE A 72 7.72 -0.66 -8.25
CA ILE A 72 6.66 -0.91 -7.27
C ILE A 72 5.34 -1.05 -8.03
N ASN A 73 4.68 -2.19 -7.89
CA ASN A 73 3.37 -2.46 -8.45
C ASN A 73 2.30 -2.31 -7.37
N VAL A 74 1.37 -1.40 -7.56
CA VAL A 74 0.21 -1.17 -6.70
C VAL A 74 -1.04 -1.63 -7.45
N ASP A 75 -1.69 -2.67 -6.96
CA ASP A 75 -2.97 -3.17 -7.47
C ASP A 75 -4.03 -3.00 -6.38
N ALA A 76 -5.18 -2.45 -6.75
CA ALA A 76 -6.29 -2.32 -5.82
C ALA A 76 -7.60 -2.61 -6.53
N VAL A 77 -8.40 -3.51 -5.96
CA VAL A 77 -9.66 -3.96 -6.55
C VAL A 77 -10.73 -4.08 -5.48
N SER A 78 -11.97 -3.84 -5.86
CA SER A 78 -13.12 -3.97 -4.98
C SER A 78 -14.11 -4.98 -5.55
N ASP A 79 -14.49 -5.99 -4.74
CA ASP A 79 -15.59 -6.91 -5.06
C ASP A 79 -16.85 -6.54 -4.27
N SER A 80 -17.88 -7.39 -4.22
CA SER A 80 -19.12 -7.09 -3.49
C SER A 80 -18.97 -7.04 -1.96
N VAL A 81 -17.94 -7.65 -1.39
CA VAL A 81 -17.78 -7.87 0.06
C VAL A 81 -16.51 -7.26 0.64
N SER A 82 -15.49 -7.02 -0.18
CA SER A 82 -14.16 -6.62 0.28
C SER A 82 -13.48 -5.64 -0.67
N VAL A 83 -12.50 -4.92 -0.13
CA VAL A 83 -11.49 -4.17 -0.88
C VAL A 83 -10.15 -4.86 -0.66
N TYR A 84 -9.43 -5.11 -1.75
CA TYR A 84 -8.09 -5.71 -1.74
C TYR A 84 -7.12 -4.66 -2.25
N ILE A 85 -6.06 -4.41 -1.48
CA ILE A 85 -4.95 -3.54 -1.87
C ILE A 85 -3.70 -4.39 -1.77
N THR A 86 -2.98 -4.52 -2.88
CA THR A 86 -1.76 -5.32 -2.99
C THR A 86 -0.63 -4.44 -3.50
N VAL A 87 0.45 -4.36 -2.76
CA VAL A 87 1.69 -3.67 -3.17
C VAL A 87 2.81 -4.70 -3.27
N ARG A 88 3.45 -4.75 -4.44
CA ARG A 88 4.54 -5.67 -4.75
C ARG A 88 5.78 -4.92 -5.19
N ASN A 89 6.93 -5.32 -4.68
CA ASN A 89 8.22 -4.77 -5.06
C ASN A 89 9.28 -5.88 -5.01
N TYR A 90 10.39 -5.71 -5.72
CA TYR A 90 11.50 -6.65 -5.60
C TYR A 90 12.30 -6.32 -4.34
N VAL A 91 12.94 -7.32 -3.75
CA VAL A 91 13.88 -7.17 -2.64
C VAL A 91 15.20 -7.84 -3.00
N SER A 92 16.31 -7.12 -2.77
CA SER A 92 17.64 -7.52 -3.24
C SER A 92 18.19 -8.77 -2.56
N GLY A 93 17.46 -9.35 -1.60
CA GLY A 93 17.94 -10.43 -0.72
C GLY A 93 19.02 -9.98 0.27
N VAL A 94 19.48 -8.72 0.20
CA VAL A 94 20.29 -8.09 1.23
C VAL A 94 19.34 -7.67 2.34
N GLU A 95 19.51 -8.25 3.53
CA GLU A 95 18.88 -7.72 4.74
C GLU A 95 19.42 -6.31 4.95
N ILE A 96 18.64 -5.33 4.49
CA ILE A 96 18.82 -3.96 4.93
C ILE A 96 18.50 -4.02 6.42
N SER A 97 19.51 -3.80 7.27
CA SER A 97 19.27 -3.67 8.70
C SER A 97 18.15 -2.66 8.86
N ARG A 98 17.06 -3.07 9.51
CA ARG A 98 15.93 -2.20 9.91
C ARG A 98 16.34 -1.22 11.01
N GLU A 99 17.64 -0.97 11.13
CA GLU A 99 18.33 -0.15 12.10
C GLU A 99 18.89 1.05 11.36
N ASP A 100 18.00 1.89 10.82
CA ASP A 100 18.32 3.29 10.60
C ASP A 100 17.04 4.11 10.85
N ASP A 101 17.19 5.10 11.71
CA ASP A 101 16.20 6.03 12.25
C ASP A 101 15.15 5.47 13.23
N SER A 102 15.63 5.40 14.47
CA SER A 102 14.91 5.54 15.73
C SER A 102 13.74 6.53 15.69
N SER A 103 12.60 6.10 16.27
CA SER A 103 11.46 6.87 16.82
C SER A 103 10.15 7.00 16.02
N LEU A 104 10.07 6.68 14.71
CA LEU A 104 8.79 6.69 13.97
C LEU A 104 8.43 5.36 13.25
N HIS A 105 9.30 4.36 13.28
CA HIS A 105 9.32 3.28 12.28
C HIS A 105 8.26 2.16 12.45
N GLY A 106 7.64 2.00 13.63
CA GLY A 106 6.67 0.93 13.91
C GLY A 106 5.21 1.22 13.54
N TYR A 107 4.86 2.49 13.37
CA TYR A 107 3.45 2.89 13.24
C TYR A 107 2.82 2.48 11.92
N GLY A 108 3.56 2.46 10.81
CA GLY A 108 2.93 2.19 9.51
C GLY A 108 2.30 0.80 9.41
N GLN A 109 2.98 -0.24 9.89
CA GLN A 109 2.40 -1.59 9.94
C GLN A 109 1.30 -1.71 11.00
N GLN A 110 1.45 -1.02 12.13
CA GLN A 110 0.40 -0.98 13.16
C GLN A 110 -0.87 -0.31 12.63
N ILE A 111 -0.76 0.82 11.94
CA ILE A 111 -1.87 1.54 11.29
C ILE A 111 -2.57 0.64 10.28
N LEU A 112 -1.82 -0.11 9.47
CA LEU A 112 -2.42 -1.07 8.52
C LEU A 112 -3.18 -2.19 9.24
N GLY A 113 -2.66 -2.67 10.37
CA GLY A 113 -3.34 -3.61 11.26
C GLY A 113 -4.61 -3.03 11.88
N ASP A 114 -4.53 -1.81 12.42
CA ASP A 114 -5.65 -1.10 13.05
C ASP A 114 -6.76 -0.82 12.03
N ILE A 115 -6.41 -0.36 10.82
CA ILE A 115 -7.34 -0.18 9.71
C ILE A 115 -7.98 -1.53 9.32
N ALA A 116 -7.18 -2.59 9.18
CA ALA A 116 -7.72 -3.92 8.90
C ALA A 116 -8.75 -4.34 9.96
N GLN A 117 -8.44 -4.14 11.24
CA GLN A 117 -9.34 -4.48 12.34
C GLN A 117 -10.66 -3.70 12.32
N ILE A 118 -10.64 -2.39 11.99
CA ILE A 118 -11.85 -1.56 11.86
C ILE A 118 -12.84 -2.15 10.85
N TYR A 119 -12.32 -2.78 9.80
CA TYR A 119 -13.09 -3.34 8.69
C TYR A 119 -13.17 -4.87 8.73
N SER A 120 -12.91 -5.51 9.88
CA SER A 120 -12.91 -6.97 10.03
C SER A 120 -12.08 -7.70 8.96
N GLY A 121 -11.02 -7.05 8.52
CA GLY A 121 -10.13 -7.46 7.46
C GLY A 121 -8.83 -8.06 7.99
N ARG A 122 -7.82 -8.15 7.12
CA ARG A 122 -6.49 -8.61 7.51
C ARG A 122 -5.39 -7.92 6.70
N PHE A 123 -4.24 -7.76 7.34
CA PHE A 123 -3.01 -7.30 6.71
C PHE A 123 -1.99 -8.45 6.70
N GLU A 124 -1.46 -8.74 5.53
CA GLU A 124 -0.53 -9.85 5.29
C GLU A 124 0.71 -9.35 4.55
N LYS A 125 1.85 -9.97 4.86
CA LYS A 125 3.11 -9.75 4.15
C LYS A 125 3.73 -11.08 3.79
N SER A 126 4.27 -11.18 2.59
CA SER A 126 4.96 -12.37 2.12
C SER A 126 6.19 -11.98 1.33
N GLU A 127 7.28 -12.71 1.52
CA GLU A 127 8.49 -12.60 0.71
C GLU A 127 8.77 -13.95 0.07
N LYS A 128 8.80 -14.00 -1.26
CA LYS A 128 9.06 -15.23 -2.02
C LYS A 128 9.89 -14.90 -3.26
N ASN A 129 10.96 -15.65 -3.48
CA ASN A 129 11.81 -15.53 -4.67
C ASN A 129 12.34 -14.10 -4.91
N GLY A 130 12.63 -13.34 -3.85
CA GLY A 130 13.06 -11.95 -3.96
C GLY A 130 11.96 -10.96 -4.36
N GLU A 131 10.69 -11.38 -4.32
CA GLU A 131 9.53 -10.48 -4.42
C GLU A 131 8.91 -10.33 -3.03
N TYR A 132 8.74 -9.09 -2.60
CA TYR A 132 8.02 -8.73 -1.39
C TYR A 132 6.61 -8.26 -1.75
N THR A 133 5.62 -8.85 -1.10
CA THR A 133 4.19 -8.56 -1.31
C THR A 133 3.56 -8.15 0.01
N CYS A 134 2.94 -6.97 0.04
CA CYS A 134 2.02 -6.54 1.09
C CYS A 134 0.59 -6.61 0.58
N THR A 135 -0.30 -7.25 1.32
CA THR A 135 -1.72 -7.37 1.00
C THR A 135 -2.54 -6.86 2.17
N LEU A 136 -3.40 -5.87 1.92
CA LEU A 136 -4.40 -5.39 2.85
C LEU A 136 -5.78 -5.77 2.31
N ILE A 137 -6.58 -6.41 3.14
CA ILE A 137 -7.94 -6.84 2.83
C ILE A 137 -8.85 -6.17 3.83
N LEU A 138 -9.83 -5.41 3.35
CA LEU A 138 -10.78 -4.68 4.18
C LEU A 138 -12.19 -5.17 3.85
N GLY A 139 -12.91 -5.68 4.86
CA GLY A 139 -14.31 -6.03 4.69
C GLY A 139 -15.15 -4.77 4.54
N LYS A 140 -16.01 -4.77 3.52
CA LYS A 140 -17.06 -3.76 3.41
C LYS A 140 -18.03 -4.06 4.53
N LYS A 141 -18.14 -3.16 5.51
CA LYS A 141 -19.22 -3.30 6.50
C LYS A 141 -20.52 -3.40 5.70
N ALA A 142 -21.23 -4.51 5.84
CA ALA A 142 -22.63 -4.54 5.48
C ALA A 142 -23.24 -3.34 6.21
N TYR A 143 -23.93 -2.47 5.48
CA TYR A 143 -24.91 -1.58 6.10
C TYR A 143 -25.72 -2.51 7.01
N SER A 144 -25.51 -2.38 8.31
CA SER A 144 -26.30 -3.13 9.26
C SER A 144 -27.69 -2.53 9.08
N GLU A 145 -28.56 -3.24 8.39
CA GLU A 145 -29.99 -3.05 8.54
C GLU A 145 -30.24 -3.24 10.04
N GLU A 146 -30.24 -2.13 10.77
CA GLU A 146 -30.77 -2.05 12.11
C GLU A 146 -32.24 -2.42 11.96
N LYS A 147 -32.52 -3.71 12.15
CA LYS A 147 -33.88 -4.24 12.19
C LYS A 147 -34.64 -3.48 13.27
N ILE A 148 -35.58 -2.65 12.83
CA ILE A 148 -36.68 -2.12 13.63
C ILE A 148 -37.59 -3.29 14.02
#